data_AF-A0A5P8VSV7-F1
#
_entry.id   AF-A0A5P8VSV7-F1
#
_cell.length_a   1.000
_cell.length_b   1.000
_cell.length_c   1.000
_cell.angle_alpha   90.00
_cell.angle_beta   90.00
_cell.angle_gamma   90.00
#
_symmetry.space_group_name_H-M   'P 1'
#
loop_
_entity.id
_entity.type
_entity.pdbx_description
1 polymer ?
#
loop_
_entity_poly.entity_id
_entity_poly.type
_entity_poly.pdbx_seq_one_letter_code
_entity_poly.pdbx_strand_id
1 'polypeptide(L)' 'MTNQKLTLEIPESLFEQLHYLAELTGQSIESLALQSITNNVPYLTEKVHNLDELLSRVTPDNLHREIMPLP' A
#
# COMPACT_ATOMS: atom_id res chain seq x y z
N MET A 1 17.92 -18.16 -7.14
CA MET A 1 17.09 -17.07 -6.59
C MET A 1 17.55 -16.82 -5.17
N THR A 2 17.88 -15.59 -4.84
CA THR A 2 18.27 -15.17 -3.49
C THR A 2 17.01 -14.83 -2.71
N ASN A 3 16.61 -15.70 -1.79
CA ASN A 3 15.50 -15.44 -0.88
C ASN A 3 16.01 -14.61 0.30
N GLN A 4 15.32 -13.53 0.61
CA GLN A 4 15.59 -12.72 1.80
C GLN A 4 14.57 -13.08 2.89
N LYS A 5 15.04 -13.24 4.13
CA LYS A 5 14.17 -13.45 5.28
C LYS A 5 13.68 -12.10 5.80
N LEU A 6 12.37 -11.94 5.89
CA LEU A 6 11.72 -10.78 6.48
C LEU A 6 11.13 -11.16 7.84
N THR A 7 11.34 -10.33 8.85
CA THR A 7 10.70 -10.45 10.16
C THR A 7 9.83 -9.22 10.37
N LEU A 8 8.59 -9.43 10.79
CA LEU A 8 7.59 -8.39 10.94
C LEU A 8 7.06 -8.41 12.37
N GLU A 9 7.00 -7.24 12.98
CA GLU A 9 6.19 -7.01 14.18
C GLU A 9 4.82 -6.52 13.73
N ILE A 10 3.77 -7.24 14.11
CA ILE A 10 2.38 -6.92 13.75
C ILE A 10 1.49 -6.98 14.99
N PRO A 11 0.32 -6.31 14.97
CA PRO A 11 -0.67 -6.46 16.03
C PRO A 11 -1.08 -7.93 16.19
N GLU A 12 -1.25 -8.38 17.43
CA GLU A 12 -1.68 -9.74 17.76
C GLU A 12 -2.99 -10.11 17.05
N SER A 13 -3.95 -9.19 17.02
CA SER A 13 -5.23 -9.37 16.33
C SER A 13 -5.09 -9.64 14.83
N LEU A 14 -4.07 -9.06 14.18
CA LEU A 14 -3.79 -9.34 12.77
C LEU A 14 -3.17 -10.73 12.60
N PHE A 15 -2.28 -11.12 13.53
CA PHE A 15 -1.71 -12.46 13.54
C PHE A 15 -2.78 -13.53 13.74
N GLU A 16 -3.73 -13.34 14.65
CA GLU A 16 -4.87 -14.23 14.86
C GLU A 16 -5.74 -14.38 13.61
N GLN A 17 -6.02 -13.28 12.91
CA GLN A 17 -6.76 -13.32 11.64
C GLN A 17 -6.02 -14.13 10.58
N LEU A 18 -4.70 -13.95 10.45
CA LEU A 18 -3.88 -14.73 9.53
C LEU A 18 -3.85 -16.22 9.91
N HIS A 19 -3.79 -16.53 11.21
CA HIS A 19 -3.85 -17.90 11.71
C HIS A 19 -5.18 -18.57 11.35
N TYR A 20 -6.30 -17.89 11.60
CA TYR A 20 -7.62 -18.39 11.23
C TYR A 20 -7.74 -18.66 9.72
N LEU A 21 -7.24 -17.75 8.90
CA LEU A 21 -7.23 -17.94 7.44
C LEU A 21 -6.30 -19.09 7.01
N ALA A 22 -5.18 -19.28 7.69
CA ALA A 22 -4.27 -20.40 7.45
C ALA A 22 -4.97 -21.73 7.69
N GLU A 23 -5.71 -21.87 8.80
CA GLU A 23 -6.50 -23.06 9.11
C GLU A 23 -7.57 -23.34 8.04
N LEU A 24 -8.30 -22.31 7.61
CA LEU A 24 -9.37 -22.45 6.62
C LEU A 24 -8.86 -22.83 5.22
N THR A 25 -7.71 -22.28 4.83
CA THR A 25 -7.18 -22.41 3.46
C THR A 25 -6.13 -23.51 3.33
N GLY A 26 -5.63 -24.03 4.44
CA GLY A 26 -4.50 -24.96 4.47
C GLY A 26 -3.16 -24.32 4.05
N GLN A 27 -3.11 -22.99 3.94
CA GLN A 27 -1.89 -22.27 3.60
C GLN A 27 -1.10 -21.92 4.86
N SER A 28 0.20 -21.65 4.72
CA SER A 28 0.98 -21.11 5.84
C SER A 28 0.69 -19.63 6.06
N ILE A 29 0.88 -19.15 7.29
CA ILE A 29 0.75 -17.73 7.65
C ILE A 29 1.68 -16.88 6.78
N GLU A 30 2.91 -17.33 6.54
CA GLU A 30 3.89 -16.63 5.70
C GLU A 30 3.41 -16.51 4.25
N SER A 31 2.76 -17.53 3.71
CA SER A 31 2.23 -17.51 2.35
C SER A 31 1.10 -16.49 2.22
N LEU A 32 0.19 -16.45 3.20
CA LEU A 32 -0.91 -15.49 3.24
C LEU A 32 -0.40 -14.05 3.43
N ALA A 33 0.58 -13.85 4.31
CA ALA A 33 1.22 -12.55 4.50
C ALA A 33 1.93 -12.08 3.22
N LEU A 34 2.68 -12.99 2.56
CA LEU A 34 3.38 -12.68 1.32
C LEU A 34 2.41 -12.37 0.17
N GLN A 35 1.32 -13.10 0.03
CA GLN A 35 0.27 -12.80 -0.95
C GLN A 35 -0.35 -11.43 -0.68
N SER A 36 -0.64 -11.14 0.59
CA SER A 36 -1.19 -9.84 0.98
C SER A 36 -0.25 -8.69 0.63
N ILE A 37 1.06 -8.84 0.87
CA ILE A 37 2.06 -7.84 0.48
C ILE A 37 2.15 -7.74 -1.05
N THR A 38 2.27 -8.88 -1.74
CA THR A 38 2.44 -8.93 -3.20
C THR A 38 1.26 -8.30 -3.94
N ASN A 39 0.04 -8.51 -3.45
CA ASN A 39 -1.16 -7.93 -4.05
C ASN A 39 -1.27 -6.42 -3.79
N ASN A 40 -0.76 -5.93 -2.65
CA ASN A 40 -0.83 -4.51 -2.28
C ASN A 40 0.31 -3.65 -2.84
N VAL A 41 1.52 -4.20 -3.01
CA VAL A 41 2.69 -3.43 -3.46
C VAL A 41 2.46 -2.73 -4.83
N PRO A 42 1.91 -3.39 -5.87
CA PRO A 42 1.62 -2.73 -7.14
C PRO A 42 0.63 -1.56 -6.98
N TYR A 43 -0.43 -1.78 -6.21
CA TYR A 43 -1.45 -0.75 -5.94
C TYR A 43 -0.88 0.46 -5.21
N LEU A 44 -0.01 0.24 -4.22
CA LEU A 44 0.67 1.31 -3.50
C LEU A 44 1.63 2.08 -4.43
N THR A 45 2.35 1.36 -5.29
CA THR A 45 3.26 1.97 -6.27
C THR A 45 2.52 2.89 -7.24
N GLU A 46 1.39 2.42 -7.77
CA GLU A 46 0.53 3.21 -8.66
C GLU A 46 0.01 4.46 -7.95
N LYS A 47 -0.49 4.33 -6.71
CA LYS A 47 -0.97 5.48 -5.93
C LYS A 47 0.10 6.53 -5.69
N VAL A 48 1.31 6.10 -5.32
CA VAL A 48 2.44 7.02 -5.10
C VAL A 48 2.82 7.71 -6.41
N HIS A 49 2.86 6.98 -7.52
CA HIS A 49 3.17 7.56 -8.82
C HIS A 49 2.12 8.59 -9.26
N ASN A 50 0.84 8.27 -9.15
CA ASN A 50 -0.26 9.17 -9.48
C ASN A 50 -0.24 10.43 -8.61
N LEU A 51 0.07 10.29 -7.31
CA LEU A 51 0.20 11.43 -6.41
C LEU A 51 1.38 12.32 -6.79
N ASP A 52 2.54 11.74 -7.11
CA ASP A 52 3.73 12.47 -7.56
C ASP A 52 3.45 13.23 -8.88
N GLU A 53 2.75 12.59 -9.83
CA GLU A 53 2.32 13.23 -11.07
C GLU A 53 1.38 14.42 -10.79
N LEU A 54 0.40 14.26 -9.89
CA LEU A 54 -0.50 15.35 -9.50
C LEU A 54 0.27 16.51 -8.84
N LEU A 55 1.19 16.22 -7.92
CA LEU A 55 2.01 17.24 -7.27
C LEU A 55 2.95 17.95 -8.25
N SER A 56 3.50 17.25 -9.24
CA SER A 56 4.33 17.85 -10.29
C SER A 56 3.57 18.86 -11.15
N ARG A 57 2.24 18.73 -11.23
CA ARG A 57 1.34 19.65 -11.97
C ARG A 57 0.88 20.84 -11.11
N VAL A 58 1.09 20.78 -9.80
CA VAL A 58 0.80 21.89 -8.89
C VAL A 58 1.94 22.91 -8.97
N THR A 59 1.75 23.94 -9.78
CA THR A 59 2.58 25.14 -9.77
C THR A 59 1.92 26.25 -8.93
N PRO A 60 2.70 27.22 -8.40
CA PRO A 60 2.15 28.37 -7.66
C PRO A 60 1.08 29.13 -8.46
N ASP A 61 1.20 29.15 -9.78
CA ASP A 61 0.27 29.79 -10.73
C ASP A 61 -1.09 29.07 -10.83
N ASN A 62 -1.10 27.74 -10.65
CA ASN A 62 -2.33 26.93 -10.71
C ASN A 62 -3.10 26.97 -9.38
N LEU A 63 -2.40 27.21 -8.26
CA LEU A 63 -3.01 27.34 -6.92
C LEU A 63 -3.86 28.62 -6.76
N HIS A 64 -3.47 29.71 -7.43
CA HIS A 64 -4.14 31.01 -7.32
C HIS A 64 -5.46 31.11 -8.10
N ARG A 65 -5.65 30.32 -9.17
CA ARG A 65 -6.86 30.38 -10.01
C ARG A 65 -8.12 29.83 -9.33
N GLU A 66 -7.99 28.90 -8.38
CA GLU A 66 -9.15 28.32 -7.69
C GLU A 66 -9.65 29.16 -6.50
N ILE A 67 -8.82 30.07 -5.97
CA ILE A 67 -9.15 30.80 -4.73
C ILE A 67 -9.71 32.21 -5.01
N MET A 68 -9.47 32.78 -6.20
CA MET A 68 -9.98 34.11 -6.55
C MET A 68 -10.57 34.10 -7.97
N PRO A 69 -11.91 34.03 -8.13
CA PRO A 69 -12.51 34.39 -9.41
C PRO A 69 -12.23 35.89 -9.59
N LEU A 70 -11.41 36.22 -10.58
CA LEU A 70 -11.16 37.61 -10.96
C LEU A 70 -12.52 38.28 -11.31
N PRO A 71 -12.71 39.55 -10.92
CA PRO A 71 -13.97 40.28 -11.05
C PRO A 71 -14.41 40.51 -12.48
#